data_AF-A0A8S4FUS4-F1
#
_entry.id   AF-A0A8S4FUS4-F1
#
_cell.length_a   1.000
_cell.length_b   1.000
_cell.length_c   1.000
_cell.angle_alpha   90.00
_cell.angle_beta   90.00
_cell.angle_gamma   90.00
#
_symmetry.space_group_name_H-M   'P 1'
#
loop_
_entity.id
_entity.type
_entity.pdbx_description
1 polymer ?
#
loop_
_entity_poly.entity_id
_entity_poly.type
_entity_poly.pdbx_seq_one_letter_code
_entity_poly.pdbx_strand_id
1 'polypeptide(L)'
;MYLCTVGNFWSHQLSWSRPVRTLMDRSKLLIDILLNAFVISSLLSFFTQKELTEKQASDRLMFCISHPILYFSFLVSVSLYRAKIIAIVEQLSLTLKAVYNDAATERQMLGRAKLFGVIYSVYVSMVFITFGIDGIFQVAFKGQPFVTVVPVWPGTTDPSAAASVARGILYLLWALFLVRTSAIYLLVLLLTICLSHQYTNLQAYFRDLNQIFESNLGQKAKEAKYERDLKIGIRLHAETLWCTQEAKKAFKILFSGQILLSISVLVLLMLQMMQMSSRSVAGVLAVLLLASSVLFITGMFMWNAGDITVELMDEKFQSLQSFFIETIKSDVLSEFKKAIDTITKEFSHSIEFLSAELKDATLKIVSASKEIENLKSENSILSLKVADLTSRVSSAEQNARECNIEIDCVPENRNEIVVDIVKKLATTVSVELKDDQIRSCYRVSKMNKESSRPRSIVVKLPSSRCRDDIIAAVKKFNKSSPSNKLNSTHLGIKGEKRQIYVSEHLSPLNKSLHAAARATAKDKNMQFCWVRNGQIFLRKNDATPAVLIKNIEMLTNL
;
A
#
# COMPACT_ATOMS: atom_id res chain seq x y z
N MET A 1 28.45 -20.93 -3.45
CA MET A 1 27.91 -21.39 -4.75
C MET A 1 27.44 -22.85 -4.73
N TYR A 2 28.31 -23.84 -4.52
CA TYR A 2 27.93 -25.26 -4.62
C TYR A 2 26.92 -25.71 -3.54
N LEU A 3 27.11 -25.28 -2.28
CA LEU A 3 26.18 -25.52 -1.16
C LEU A 3 24.79 -24.88 -1.37
N CYS A 4 24.72 -23.80 -2.14
CA CYS A 4 23.47 -23.13 -2.49
C CYS A 4 22.87 -23.67 -3.80
N THR A 5 23.32 -24.84 -4.27
CA THR A 5 22.90 -25.52 -5.51
C THR A 5 23.07 -24.70 -6.80
N VAL A 6 23.92 -23.67 -6.80
CA VAL A 6 24.21 -22.84 -7.99
C VAL A 6 24.90 -23.64 -9.10
N GLY A 7 25.61 -24.71 -8.73
CA GLY A 7 26.39 -25.56 -9.64
C GLY A 7 27.88 -25.48 -9.34
N ASN A 8 28.66 -26.43 -9.88
CA ASN A 8 30.11 -26.41 -9.75
C ASN A 8 30.72 -25.54 -10.87
N PHE A 9 31.42 -24.46 -10.50
CA PHE A 9 32.15 -23.58 -11.41
C PHE A 9 33.67 -23.69 -11.25
N TRP A 10 34.14 -24.64 -10.46
CA TRP A 10 35.57 -24.95 -10.30
C TRP A 10 36.08 -25.76 -11.49
N SER A 11 37.36 -25.54 -11.84
CA SER A 11 38.08 -26.27 -12.90
C SER A 11 38.23 -27.76 -12.58
N HIS A 12 38.42 -28.11 -11.31
CA HIS A 12 38.47 -29.51 -10.87
C HIS A 12 37.10 -30.03 -10.39
N GLN A 13 36.78 -31.28 -10.74
CA GLN A 13 35.62 -31.95 -10.16
C GLN A 13 35.88 -32.18 -8.67
N LEU A 14 35.06 -31.56 -7.81
CA LEU A 14 35.12 -31.82 -6.37
C LEU A 14 34.89 -33.32 -6.10
N SER A 15 35.78 -33.92 -5.32
CA SER A 15 35.82 -35.35 -4.97
C SER A 15 34.76 -35.72 -3.92
N TRP A 16 33.49 -35.55 -4.26
CA TRP A 16 32.36 -35.97 -3.41
C TRP A 16 31.98 -37.43 -3.67
N SER A 17 31.50 -38.10 -2.63
CA SER A 17 30.94 -39.44 -2.75
C SER A 17 29.70 -39.43 -3.66
N ARG A 18 29.49 -40.53 -4.40
CA ARG A 18 28.32 -40.71 -5.30
C ARG A 18 26.97 -40.35 -4.63
N PRO A 19 26.64 -40.76 -3.40
CA PRO A 19 25.36 -40.41 -2.78
C PRO A 19 25.20 -38.90 -2.54
N VAL A 20 26.26 -38.19 -2.17
CA VAL A 20 26.23 -36.73 -1.99
C VAL A 20 25.95 -36.03 -3.31
N ARG A 21 26.60 -36.46 -4.40
CA ARG A 21 26.38 -35.88 -5.73
C ARG A 21 24.93 -36.08 -6.20
N THR A 22 24.39 -37.29 -6.07
CA THR A 22 22.99 -37.59 -6.44
C THR A 22 21.98 -36.82 -5.59
N LEU A 23 22.23 -36.65 -4.29
CA LEU A 23 21.39 -35.83 -3.43
C LEU A 23 21.39 -34.36 -3.86
N MET A 24 22.55 -33.82 -4.21
CA MET A 24 22.71 -32.43 -4.65
C MET A 24 22.06 -32.16 -6.01
N ASP A 25 22.15 -33.11 -6.95
CA ASP A 25 21.50 -32.96 -8.25
C ASP A 25 19.97 -33.00 -8.13
N ARG A 26 19.43 -33.89 -7.27
CA ARG A 26 18.00 -33.93 -6.97
C ARG A 26 17.52 -32.68 -6.23
N SER A 27 18.29 -32.19 -5.25
CA SER A 27 17.93 -30.97 -4.52
C SER A 27 18.00 -29.73 -5.41
N LYS A 28 18.96 -29.65 -6.34
CA LYS A 28 19.04 -28.59 -7.35
C LYS A 28 17.77 -28.56 -8.20
N LEU A 29 17.34 -29.70 -8.75
CA LEU A 29 16.12 -29.77 -9.57
C LEU A 29 14.89 -29.32 -8.78
N LEU A 30 14.74 -29.80 -7.54
CA LEU A 30 13.63 -29.41 -6.67
C LEU A 30 13.62 -27.90 -6.40
N ILE A 31 14.78 -27.33 -6.05
CA ILE A 31 14.91 -25.89 -5.78
C ILE A 31 14.62 -25.09 -7.05
N ASP A 32 15.10 -25.52 -8.22
CA ASP A 32 14.81 -24.84 -9.49
C ASP A 32 13.31 -24.85 -9.77
N ILE A 33 12.59 -25.95 -9.52
CA ILE A 33 11.12 -26.01 -9.64
C ILE A 33 10.45 -25.05 -8.65
N LEU A 34 10.87 -25.04 -7.38
CA LEU A 34 10.30 -24.17 -6.35
C LEU A 34 10.53 -22.68 -6.65
N LEU A 35 11.72 -22.32 -7.13
CA LEU A 35 12.03 -20.94 -7.50
C LEU A 35 11.28 -20.50 -8.76
N ASN A 36 11.10 -21.38 -9.75
CA ASN A 36 10.24 -21.10 -10.90
C ASN A 36 8.79 -20.85 -10.45
N ALA A 37 8.25 -21.73 -9.60
CA ALA A 37 6.92 -21.56 -9.03
C ALA A 37 6.79 -20.26 -8.22
N PHE A 38 7.83 -19.88 -7.47
CA PHE A 38 7.90 -18.62 -6.73
C PHE A 38 7.85 -17.39 -7.65
N VAL A 39 8.68 -17.35 -8.71
CA VAL A 39 8.68 -16.23 -9.67
C VAL A 39 7.34 -16.12 -10.40
N ILE A 40 6.76 -17.24 -10.83
CA ILE A 40 5.44 -17.28 -11.47
C ILE A 40 4.35 -16.83 -10.49
N SER A 41 4.40 -17.27 -9.24
CA SER A 41 3.47 -16.87 -8.19
C SER A 41 3.50 -15.35 -7.95
N SER A 42 4.69 -14.74 -7.94
CA SER A 42 4.82 -13.29 -7.85
C SER A 42 4.16 -12.58 -9.04
N LEU A 43 4.34 -13.07 -10.27
CA LEU A 43 3.67 -12.52 -11.46
C LEU A 43 2.14 -12.68 -11.42
N LEU A 44 1.65 -13.83 -10.96
CA LEU A 44 0.21 -14.10 -10.86
C LEU A 44 -0.48 -13.31 -9.74
N SER A 45 0.27 -12.71 -8.83
CA SER A 45 -0.27 -11.90 -7.74
C SER A 45 -1.03 -10.65 -8.22
N PHE A 46 -0.84 -10.19 -9.46
CA PHE A 46 -1.65 -9.12 -10.06
C PHE A 46 -3.13 -9.50 -10.23
N PHE A 47 -3.42 -10.80 -10.41
CA PHE A 47 -4.78 -11.30 -10.62
C PHE A 47 -5.50 -11.61 -9.30
N THR A 48 -4.76 -12.02 -8.26
CA THR A 48 -5.34 -12.45 -6.99
C THR A 48 -5.30 -11.39 -5.90
N GLN A 49 -4.23 -10.60 -5.80
CA GLN A 49 -4.02 -9.64 -4.71
C GLN A 49 -4.51 -8.25 -5.13
N LYS A 50 -5.75 -7.91 -4.77
CA LYS A 50 -6.38 -6.61 -5.07
C LYS A 50 -6.30 -5.61 -3.91
N GLU A 51 -6.24 -6.11 -2.68
CA GLU A 51 -6.16 -5.31 -1.47
C GLU A 51 -4.71 -5.21 -0.99
N LEU A 52 -4.03 -4.16 -1.44
CA LEU A 52 -2.62 -3.90 -1.10
C LEU A 52 -2.46 -2.48 -0.57
N THR A 53 -1.58 -2.32 0.41
CA THR A 53 -1.07 -1.00 0.78
C THR A 53 -0.24 -0.41 -0.37
N GLU A 54 -0.09 0.92 -0.42
CA GLU A 54 0.75 1.60 -1.43
C GLU A 54 2.16 1.02 -1.50
N LYS A 55 2.77 0.75 -0.33
CA LYS A 55 4.08 0.11 -0.22
C LYS A 55 4.07 -1.29 -0.83
N GLN A 56 3.13 -2.16 -0.44
CA GLN A 56 3.05 -3.53 -0.98
C GLN A 56 2.79 -3.55 -2.49
N ALA A 57 2.01 -2.61 -3.01
CA ALA A 57 1.78 -2.46 -4.44
C ALA A 57 3.07 -2.08 -5.19
N SER A 58 3.85 -1.14 -4.64
CA SER A 58 5.17 -0.76 -5.17
C SER A 58 6.16 -1.92 -5.12
N ASP A 59 6.28 -2.58 -3.97
CA ASP A 59 7.20 -3.72 -3.77
C ASP A 59 6.84 -4.89 -4.71
N ARG A 60 5.54 -5.19 -4.87
CA ARG A 60 5.06 -6.19 -5.83
C ARG A 60 5.52 -5.86 -7.24
N LEU A 61 5.31 -4.63 -7.69
CA LEU A 61 5.69 -4.19 -9.04
C LEU A 61 7.21 -4.30 -9.25
N MET A 62 8.00 -3.88 -8.25
CA MET A 62 9.47 -4.01 -8.28
C MET A 62 9.93 -5.46 -8.39
N PHE A 63 9.37 -6.37 -7.59
CA PHE A 63 9.73 -7.78 -7.64
C PHE A 63 9.28 -8.48 -8.92
N CYS A 64 8.10 -8.14 -9.44
CA CYS A 64 7.60 -8.72 -10.70
C CYS A 64 8.45 -8.33 -11.91
N ILE A 65 9.12 -7.17 -11.89
CA ILE A 65 10.05 -6.78 -12.95
C ILE A 65 11.44 -7.37 -12.69
N SER A 66 11.96 -7.24 -11.46
CA SER A 66 13.34 -7.62 -11.13
C SER A 66 13.59 -9.12 -11.10
N HIS A 67 12.67 -9.92 -10.53
CA HIS A 67 12.89 -11.35 -10.34
C HIS A 67 13.02 -12.11 -11.67
N PRO A 68 12.17 -11.87 -12.70
CA PRO A 68 12.35 -12.50 -14.01
C PRO A 68 13.70 -12.16 -14.65
N ILE A 69 14.14 -10.90 -14.60
CA ILE A 69 15.42 -10.46 -15.17
C ILE A 69 16.59 -11.19 -14.51
N LEU A 70 16.63 -11.17 -13.17
CA LEU A 70 17.69 -11.80 -12.39
C LEU A 70 17.71 -13.33 -12.59
N TYR A 71 16.53 -13.94 -12.58
CA TYR A 71 16.41 -15.39 -12.69
C TYR A 71 16.73 -15.90 -14.09
N PHE A 72 16.24 -15.22 -15.13
CA PHE A 72 16.56 -15.55 -16.51
C PHE A 72 18.06 -15.44 -16.77
N SER A 73 18.68 -14.35 -16.29
CA SER A 73 20.14 -14.16 -16.41
C SER A 73 20.90 -15.28 -15.72
N PHE A 74 20.49 -15.65 -14.49
CA PHE A 74 21.06 -16.77 -13.76
C PHE A 74 20.92 -18.11 -14.51
N LEU A 75 19.72 -18.44 -15.00
CA LEU A 75 19.45 -19.70 -15.70
C LEU A 75 20.29 -19.83 -16.97
N VAL A 76 20.38 -18.75 -17.76
CA VAL A 76 21.21 -18.71 -18.97
C VAL A 76 22.68 -18.92 -18.63
N SER A 77 23.20 -18.24 -17.61
CA SER A 77 24.60 -18.39 -17.21
C SER A 77 24.93 -19.80 -16.71
N VAL A 78 24.05 -20.41 -15.91
CA VAL A 78 24.27 -21.74 -15.34
C VAL A 78 24.02 -22.87 -16.35
N SER A 79 23.09 -22.69 -17.29
CA SER A 79 22.68 -23.75 -18.21
C SER A 79 23.43 -23.69 -19.55
N LEU A 80 23.57 -22.50 -20.14
CA LEU A 80 24.14 -22.33 -21.48
C LEU A 80 25.62 -21.97 -21.44
N TYR A 81 26.04 -21.10 -20.51
CA TYR A 81 27.40 -20.56 -20.50
C TYR A 81 28.33 -21.20 -19.46
N ARG A 82 27.86 -22.19 -18.69
CA ARG A 82 28.65 -22.79 -17.61
C ARG A 82 30.01 -23.33 -18.06
N ALA A 83 30.06 -24.08 -19.16
CA ALA A 83 31.31 -24.64 -19.67
C ALA A 83 32.32 -23.53 -20.04
N LYS A 84 31.83 -22.45 -20.64
CA LYS A 84 32.65 -21.28 -21.00
C LYS A 84 33.18 -20.56 -19.77
N ILE A 85 32.34 -20.36 -18.74
CA ILE A 85 32.76 -19.74 -17.49
C ILE A 85 33.85 -20.58 -16.80
N ILE A 86 33.70 -21.91 -16.75
CA ILE A 86 34.73 -22.80 -16.19
C ILE A 86 36.03 -22.69 -16.98
N ALA A 87 35.97 -22.67 -18.31
CA ALA A 87 37.16 -22.53 -19.14
C ALA A 87 37.87 -21.18 -18.92
N ILE A 88 37.13 -20.08 -18.77
CA ILE A 88 37.69 -18.77 -18.43
C ILE A 88 38.35 -18.79 -17.05
N VAL A 89 37.69 -19.39 -16.04
CA VAL A 89 38.24 -19.55 -14.70
C VAL A 89 39.55 -20.32 -14.75
N GLU A 90 39.58 -21.47 -15.44
CA GLU A 90 40.76 -22.31 -15.59
C GLU A 90 41.91 -21.55 -16.28
N GLN A 91 41.62 -20.89 -17.39
CA GLN A 91 42.62 -20.17 -18.16
C GLN A 91 43.23 -18.99 -17.38
N LEU A 92 42.41 -18.19 -16.69
CA LEU A 92 42.89 -17.05 -15.90
C LEU A 92 43.58 -17.45 -14.59
N SER A 93 43.07 -18.47 -13.89
CA SER A 93 43.56 -18.82 -12.56
C SER A 93 44.71 -19.83 -12.54
N LEU A 94 44.83 -20.65 -13.59
CA LEU A 94 45.85 -21.70 -13.70
C LEU A 94 46.77 -21.47 -14.89
N THR A 95 46.25 -21.48 -16.12
CA THR A 95 47.09 -21.54 -17.33
C THR A 95 47.95 -20.30 -17.53
N LEU A 96 47.33 -19.12 -17.60
CA LEU A 96 48.04 -17.86 -17.85
C LEU A 96 48.98 -17.50 -16.70
N LYS A 97 48.50 -17.71 -15.47
CA LYS A 97 49.24 -17.45 -14.24
C LYS A 97 50.48 -18.33 -14.08
N ALA A 98 50.45 -19.57 -14.59
CA ALA A 98 51.60 -20.48 -14.51
C ALA A 98 52.79 -20.02 -15.38
N VAL A 99 52.56 -19.19 -16.40
CA VAL A 99 53.61 -18.73 -17.32
C VAL A 99 54.29 -17.47 -16.80
N TYR A 100 53.51 -16.46 -16.40
CA TYR A 100 54.03 -15.23 -15.81
C TYR A 100 53.01 -14.64 -14.83
N ASN A 101 53.50 -14.26 -13.64
CA ASN A 101 52.68 -13.67 -12.60
C ASN A 101 53.55 -12.81 -11.68
N ASP A 102 53.35 -11.50 -11.73
CA ASP A 102 53.98 -10.58 -10.81
C ASP A 102 53.30 -10.64 -9.42
N ALA A 103 54.10 -10.83 -8.38
CA ALA A 103 53.60 -10.99 -7.01
C ALA A 103 52.97 -9.70 -6.45
N ALA A 104 53.44 -8.53 -6.88
CA ALA A 104 52.86 -7.26 -6.44
C ALA A 104 51.47 -7.04 -7.09
N THR A 105 51.36 -7.28 -8.39
CA THR A 105 50.11 -7.21 -9.16
C THR A 105 49.10 -8.24 -8.67
N GLU A 106 49.53 -9.45 -8.32
CA GLU A 106 48.64 -10.46 -7.73
C GLU A 106 48.10 -10.01 -6.36
N ARG A 107 48.93 -9.43 -5.49
CA ARG A 107 48.46 -8.92 -4.18
C ARG A 107 47.42 -7.81 -4.36
N GLN A 108 47.62 -6.92 -5.34
CA GLN A 108 46.66 -5.88 -5.67
C GLN A 108 45.34 -6.49 -6.17
N MET A 109 45.40 -7.50 -7.04
CA MET A 109 44.25 -8.24 -7.53
C MET A 109 43.44 -8.85 -6.39
N LEU A 110 44.11 -9.61 -5.51
CA LEU A 110 43.49 -10.26 -4.38
C LEU A 110 42.90 -9.24 -3.39
N GLY A 111 43.57 -8.10 -3.17
CA GLY A 111 43.06 -7.01 -2.35
C GLY A 111 41.77 -6.42 -2.91
N ARG A 112 41.75 -6.07 -4.20
CA ARG A 112 40.57 -5.51 -4.89
C ARG A 112 39.42 -6.51 -4.96
N ALA A 113 39.72 -7.77 -5.30
CA ALA A 113 38.76 -8.87 -5.33
C ALA A 113 38.11 -9.12 -3.96
N LYS A 114 38.91 -9.14 -2.87
CA LYS A 114 38.40 -9.26 -1.50
C LYS A 114 37.53 -8.06 -1.13
N LEU A 115 37.99 -6.85 -1.38
CA LEU A 115 37.25 -5.63 -1.06
C LEU A 115 35.88 -5.61 -1.75
N PHE A 116 35.85 -5.80 -3.07
CA PHE A 116 34.60 -5.78 -3.84
C PHE A 116 33.71 -6.97 -3.51
N GLY A 117 34.29 -8.15 -3.24
CA GLY A 117 33.54 -9.32 -2.79
C GLY A 117 32.87 -9.12 -1.43
N VAL A 118 33.56 -8.49 -0.46
CA VAL A 118 33.01 -8.16 0.86
C VAL A 118 31.91 -7.10 0.73
N ILE A 119 32.17 -6.00 0.01
CA ILE A 119 31.18 -4.93 -0.19
C ILE A 119 29.90 -5.49 -0.82
N TYR A 120 30.02 -6.30 -1.88
CA TYR A 120 28.88 -6.90 -2.55
C TYR A 120 28.12 -7.88 -1.63
N SER A 121 28.83 -8.70 -0.86
CA SER A 121 28.20 -9.67 0.06
C SER A 121 27.48 -8.97 1.23
N VAL A 122 28.07 -7.89 1.77
CA VAL A 122 27.44 -7.05 2.80
C VAL A 122 26.18 -6.40 2.24
N TYR A 123 26.23 -5.86 1.02
CA TYR A 123 25.05 -5.28 0.38
C TYR A 123 23.89 -6.29 0.26
N VAL A 124 24.16 -7.47 -0.28
CA VAL A 124 23.14 -8.52 -0.44
C VAL A 124 22.56 -8.94 0.92
N SER A 125 23.41 -9.03 1.94
CA SER A 125 22.98 -9.35 3.31
C SER A 125 22.12 -8.24 3.92
N MET A 126 22.47 -6.98 3.70
CA MET A 126 21.69 -5.82 4.15
C MET A 126 20.30 -5.76 3.53
N VAL A 127 20.17 -6.10 2.24
CA VAL A 127 18.86 -6.21 1.57
C VAL A 127 18.00 -7.28 2.25
N PHE A 128 18.54 -8.46 2.50
CA PHE A 128 17.80 -9.53 3.18
C PHE A 128 17.35 -9.13 4.60
N ILE A 129 18.26 -8.55 5.38
CA ILE A 129 18.01 -8.16 6.78
C ILE A 129 16.97 -7.03 6.86
N THR A 130 17.08 -6.01 6.03
CA THR A 130 16.17 -4.85 6.07
C THR A 130 14.72 -5.24 5.77
N PHE A 131 14.48 -6.07 4.75
CA PHE A 131 13.14 -6.60 4.48
C PHE A 131 12.63 -7.54 5.59
N GLY A 132 13.52 -8.31 6.22
CA GLY A 132 13.16 -9.14 7.38
C GLY A 132 12.74 -8.32 8.60
N ILE A 133 13.52 -7.28 8.94
CA ILE A 133 13.23 -6.36 10.04
C ILE A 133 11.92 -5.62 9.77
N ASP A 134 11.70 -5.12 8.56
CA ASP A 134 10.44 -4.45 8.21
C ASP A 134 9.24 -5.37 8.37
N GLY A 135 9.34 -6.63 7.89
CA GLY A 135 8.28 -7.61 8.08
C GLY A 135 7.99 -7.90 9.55
N ILE A 136 9.03 -8.07 10.38
CA ILE A 136 8.87 -8.27 11.84
C ILE A 136 8.25 -7.04 12.49
N PHE A 137 8.67 -5.83 12.08
CA PHE A 137 8.12 -4.58 12.59
C PHE A 137 6.63 -4.44 12.28
N GLN A 138 6.19 -4.84 11.07
CA GLN A 138 4.76 -4.83 10.71
C GLN A 138 3.93 -5.77 11.59
N VAL A 139 4.47 -6.95 11.93
CA VAL A 139 3.81 -7.90 12.85
C VAL A 139 3.77 -7.35 14.28
N ALA A 140 4.92 -6.92 14.80
CA ALA A 140 5.07 -6.56 16.20
C ALA A 140 4.36 -5.24 16.58
N PHE A 141 4.37 -4.25 15.69
CA PHE A 141 3.90 -2.90 16.01
C PHE A 141 2.62 -2.48 15.29
N LYS A 142 2.30 -3.08 14.14
CA LYS A 142 1.10 -2.71 13.34
C LYS A 142 0.01 -3.77 13.34
N GLY A 143 0.25 -4.95 13.95
CA GLY A 143 -0.68 -6.07 13.93
C GLY A 143 -0.98 -6.61 12.52
N GLN A 144 -0.10 -6.33 11.55
CA GLN A 144 -0.24 -6.75 10.16
C GLN A 144 0.52 -8.06 9.91
N PRO A 145 0.07 -8.94 9.00
CA PRO A 145 0.81 -10.16 8.70
C PRO A 145 2.21 -9.91 8.12
N PHE A 146 3.14 -10.84 8.35
CA PHE A 146 4.52 -10.79 7.82
C PHE A 146 4.54 -10.93 6.28
N VAL A 147 4.60 -9.83 5.54
CA VAL A 147 4.59 -9.86 4.07
C VAL A 147 5.84 -9.18 3.51
N THR A 148 6.78 -9.98 2.99
CA THR A 148 8.01 -9.48 2.34
C THR A 148 7.92 -9.49 0.82
N VAL A 149 7.28 -10.50 0.24
CA VAL A 149 6.98 -10.60 -1.19
C VAL A 149 5.48 -10.88 -1.28
N VAL A 150 4.83 -10.37 -2.34
CA VAL A 150 3.40 -10.54 -2.58
C VAL A 150 3.20 -11.70 -3.57
N PRO A 151 2.92 -12.93 -3.08
CA PRO A 151 2.68 -14.10 -3.94
C PRO A 151 1.22 -14.16 -4.42
N VAL A 152 0.90 -15.18 -5.22
CA VAL A 152 -0.50 -15.51 -5.56
C VAL A 152 -1.31 -15.92 -4.31
N TRP A 153 -0.67 -16.64 -3.38
CA TRP A 153 -1.18 -17.07 -2.08
C TRP A 153 0.00 -17.20 -1.09
N PRO A 154 -0.16 -16.89 0.22
CA PRO A 154 -1.40 -16.48 0.91
C PRO A 154 -1.78 -15.01 0.66
N GLY A 155 -3.07 -14.70 0.88
CA GLY A 155 -3.56 -13.32 0.84
C GLY A 155 -2.81 -12.43 1.82
N THR A 156 -2.59 -11.15 1.48
CA THR A 156 -1.81 -10.22 2.33
C THR A 156 -2.45 -9.97 3.70
N THR A 157 -3.77 -10.13 3.82
CA THR A 157 -4.56 -9.90 5.04
C THR A 157 -4.95 -11.18 5.78
N ASP A 158 -4.65 -12.37 5.25
CA ASP A 158 -5.07 -13.66 5.82
C ASP A 158 -4.39 -13.94 7.18
N PRO A 159 -5.12 -14.00 8.30
CA PRO A 159 -4.52 -14.19 9.62
C PRO A 159 -4.27 -15.66 9.97
N SER A 160 -4.59 -16.61 9.09
CA SER A 160 -4.49 -18.04 9.40
C SER A 160 -3.06 -18.50 9.69
N ALA A 161 -2.92 -19.50 10.57
CA ALA A 161 -1.62 -20.09 10.90
C ALA A 161 -0.93 -20.68 9.66
N ALA A 162 -1.70 -21.29 8.76
CA ALA A 162 -1.21 -21.81 7.48
C ALA A 162 -0.63 -20.69 6.59
N ALA A 163 -1.30 -19.54 6.50
CA ALA A 163 -0.79 -18.38 5.79
C ALA A 163 0.51 -17.84 6.42
N SER A 164 0.61 -17.81 7.74
CA SER A 164 1.83 -17.38 8.44
C SER A 164 3.02 -18.31 8.18
N VAL A 165 2.81 -19.63 8.22
CA VAL A 165 3.85 -20.62 7.86
C VAL A 165 4.27 -20.47 6.40
N ALA A 166 3.30 -20.30 5.49
CA ALA A 166 3.58 -20.11 4.08
C ALA A 166 4.40 -18.84 3.80
N ARG A 167 4.12 -17.72 4.47
CA ARG A 167 4.92 -16.48 4.37
C ARG A 167 6.35 -16.69 4.84
N GLY A 168 6.56 -17.44 5.93
CA GLY A 168 7.89 -17.82 6.38
C GLY A 168 8.66 -18.64 5.34
N ILE A 169 8.00 -19.65 4.73
CA ILE A 169 8.59 -20.45 3.65
C ILE A 169 8.93 -19.58 2.43
N LEU A 170 8.03 -18.68 2.03
CA LEU A 170 8.25 -17.77 0.90
C LEU A 170 9.42 -16.81 1.14
N TYR A 171 9.59 -16.33 2.37
CA TYR A 171 10.75 -15.51 2.72
C TYR A 171 12.07 -16.29 2.63
N LEU A 172 12.09 -17.55 3.08
CA LEU A 172 13.26 -18.43 2.91
C LEU A 172 13.53 -18.75 1.43
N LEU A 173 12.50 -18.96 0.63
CA LEU A 173 12.63 -19.14 -0.82
C LEU A 173 13.18 -17.89 -1.50
N TRP A 174 12.71 -16.70 -1.10
CA TRP A 174 13.22 -15.43 -1.59
C TRP A 174 14.68 -15.20 -1.17
N ALA A 175 15.07 -15.56 0.05
CA ALA A 175 16.45 -15.49 0.51
C ALA A 175 17.36 -16.41 -0.33
N LEU A 176 16.91 -17.64 -0.57
CA LEU A 176 17.61 -18.60 -1.42
C LEU A 176 17.72 -18.11 -2.87
N PHE A 177 16.65 -17.53 -3.40
CA PHE A 177 16.63 -16.88 -4.72
C PHE A 177 17.72 -15.80 -4.82
N LEU A 178 17.75 -14.88 -3.85
CA LEU A 178 18.68 -13.76 -3.82
C LEU A 178 20.13 -14.25 -3.74
N VAL A 179 20.43 -15.21 -2.86
CA VAL A 179 21.78 -15.77 -2.74
C VAL A 179 22.24 -16.44 -4.04
N ARG A 180 21.35 -17.16 -4.75
CA ARG A 180 21.71 -17.87 -5.99
C ARG A 180 21.98 -16.91 -7.14
N THR A 181 21.12 -15.91 -7.33
CA THR A 181 21.32 -14.90 -8.38
C THR A 181 22.51 -14.01 -8.06
N SER A 182 22.66 -13.54 -6.83
CA SER A 182 23.82 -12.73 -6.42
C SER A 182 25.15 -13.47 -6.56
N ALA A 183 25.18 -14.79 -6.35
CA ALA A 183 26.42 -15.55 -6.47
C ALA A 183 27.00 -15.55 -7.90
N ILE A 184 26.16 -15.61 -8.94
CA ILE A 184 26.67 -15.55 -10.33
C ILE A 184 27.17 -14.14 -10.68
N TYR A 185 26.49 -13.10 -10.20
CA TYR A 185 26.94 -11.72 -10.35
C TYR A 185 28.28 -11.47 -9.67
N LEU A 186 28.46 -12.00 -8.45
CA LEU A 186 29.73 -11.95 -7.74
C LEU A 186 30.84 -12.70 -8.50
N LEU A 187 30.54 -13.87 -9.07
CA LEU A 187 31.52 -14.62 -9.89
C LEU A 187 32.00 -13.78 -11.07
N VAL A 188 31.08 -13.17 -11.81
CA VAL A 188 31.41 -12.33 -12.97
C VAL A 188 32.20 -11.10 -12.57
N LEU A 189 31.84 -10.45 -11.45
CA LEU A 189 32.60 -9.32 -10.92
C LEU A 189 34.06 -9.72 -10.65
N LEU A 190 34.28 -10.85 -9.96
CA LEU A 190 35.61 -11.35 -9.66
C LEU A 190 36.39 -11.73 -10.93
N LEU A 191 35.75 -12.39 -11.90
CA LEU A 191 36.39 -12.74 -13.17
C LEU A 191 36.78 -11.51 -13.99
N THR A 192 35.97 -10.45 -13.94
CA THR A 192 36.26 -9.18 -14.62
C THR A 192 37.49 -8.50 -13.98
N ILE A 193 37.60 -8.53 -12.64
CA ILE A 193 38.79 -8.05 -11.94
C ILE A 193 40.02 -8.86 -12.33
N CYS A 194 39.94 -10.20 -12.31
CA CYS A 194 41.03 -11.07 -12.72
C CYS A 194 41.47 -10.81 -14.16
N LEU A 195 40.52 -10.56 -15.07
CA LEU A 195 40.82 -10.28 -16.47
C LEU A 195 41.55 -8.94 -16.66
N SER A 196 41.15 -7.88 -15.95
CA SER A 196 41.88 -6.60 -15.99
C SER A 196 43.30 -6.75 -15.45
N HIS A 197 43.46 -7.48 -14.35
CA HIS A 197 44.80 -7.70 -13.78
C HIS A 197 45.67 -8.59 -14.69
N GLN A 198 45.06 -9.48 -15.47
CA GLN A 198 45.77 -10.25 -16.47
C GLN A 198 46.35 -9.36 -17.59
N TYR A 199 45.63 -8.30 -18.00
CA TYR A 199 46.19 -7.31 -18.92
C TYR A 199 47.34 -6.52 -18.29
N THR A 200 47.24 -6.14 -17.01
CA THR A 200 48.35 -5.50 -16.30
C THR A 200 49.59 -6.41 -16.24
N ASN A 201 49.41 -7.69 -15.90
CA ASN A 201 50.49 -8.69 -15.90
C ASN A 201 51.11 -8.86 -17.28
N LEU A 202 50.29 -8.87 -18.34
CA LEU A 202 50.77 -8.98 -19.72
C LEU A 202 51.62 -7.76 -20.13
N GLN A 203 51.20 -6.56 -19.77
CA GLN A 203 51.99 -5.35 -20.00
C GLN A 203 53.32 -5.38 -19.23
N ALA A 204 53.32 -5.87 -17.99
CA ALA A 204 54.54 -6.03 -17.20
C ALA A 204 55.49 -7.05 -17.84
N TYR A 205 54.95 -8.17 -18.33
CA TYR A 205 55.72 -9.18 -19.06
C TYR A 205 56.48 -8.59 -20.25
N PHE A 206 55.80 -7.82 -21.11
CA PHE A 206 56.43 -7.20 -22.27
C PHE A 206 57.46 -6.12 -21.89
N ARG A 207 57.28 -5.42 -20.76
CA ARG A 207 58.31 -4.50 -20.24
C ARG A 207 59.54 -5.24 -19.74
N ASP A 208 59.36 -6.37 -19.05
CA ASP A 208 60.45 -7.19 -18.53
C ASP A 208 61.29 -7.83 -19.63
N LEU A 209 60.75 -8.03 -20.84
CA LEU A 209 61.53 -8.51 -21.99
C LEU A 209 62.74 -7.61 -22.29
N ASN A 210 62.65 -6.30 -22.03
CA ASN A 210 63.77 -5.38 -22.25
C ASN A 210 64.96 -5.66 -21.33
N GLN A 211 64.73 -6.20 -20.12
CA GLN A 211 65.79 -6.54 -19.16
C GLN A 211 66.72 -7.65 -19.69
N ILE A 212 66.29 -8.43 -20.68
CA ILE A 212 67.13 -9.44 -21.35
C ILE A 212 68.39 -8.80 -21.93
N PHE A 213 68.29 -7.57 -22.44
CA PHE A 213 69.41 -6.85 -23.04
C PHE A 213 70.41 -6.29 -22.02
N GLU A 214 70.00 -6.17 -20.75
CA GLU A 214 70.86 -5.76 -19.62
C GLU A 214 71.65 -6.94 -19.03
N SER A 215 71.33 -8.19 -19.39
CA SER A 215 72.02 -9.38 -18.88
C SER A 215 73.46 -9.52 -19.39
N ASN A 216 74.33 -10.24 -18.65
CA ASN A 216 75.73 -10.52 -19.05
C ASN A 216 75.87 -11.60 -20.16
N LEU A 217 74.81 -11.89 -20.91
CA LEU A 217 74.84 -12.86 -22.00
C LEU A 217 75.49 -12.28 -23.27
N GLY A 218 76.07 -13.13 -24.10
CA GLY A 218 76.53 -12.73 -25.44
C GLY A 218 75.35 -12.31 -26.34
N GLN A 219 75.57 -11.38 -27.27
CA GLN A 219 74.52 -10.78 -28.11
C GLN A 219 73.61 -11.81 -28.80
N LYS A 220 74.20 -12.85 -29.41
CA LYS A 220 73.45 -13.94 -30.08
C LYS A 220 72.57 -14.74 -29.11
N ALA A 221 73.00 -14.90 -27.86
CA ALA A 221 72.22 -15.57 -26.83
C ALA A 221 71.09 -14.67 -26.29
N LYS A 222 71.29 -13.35 -26.23
CA LYS A 222 70.25 -12.36 -25.89
C LYS A 222 69.13 -12.37 -26.92
N GLU A 223 69.47 -12.30 -28.21
CA GLU A 223 68.51 -12.32 -29.32
C GLU A 223 67.69 -13.62 -29.35
N ALA A 224 68.35 -14.77 -29.21
CA ALA A 224 67.65 -16.06 -29.17
C ALA A 224 66.72 -16.22 -27.95
N LYS A 225 67.12 -15.65 -26.80
CA LYS A 225 66.27 -15.63 -25.59
C LYS A 225 65.07 -14.69 -25.78
N TYR A 226 65.31 -13.49 -26.29
CA TYR A 226 64.25 -12.54 -26.59
C TYR A 226 63.24 -13.09 -27.59
N GLU A 227 63.69 -13.75 -28.68
CA GLU A 227 62.78 -14.37 -29.66
C GLU A 227 61.88 -15.44 -29.01
N ARG A 228 62.44 -16.28 -28.14
CA ARG A 228 61.68 -17.30 -27.42
C ARG A 228 60.65 -16.69 -26.49
N ASP A 229 61.05 -15.72 -25.67
CA ASP A 229 60.19 -15.10 -24.67
C ASP A 229 59.13 -14.22 -25.35
N LEU A 230 59.45 -13.55 -26.46
CA LEU A 230 58.47 -12.82 -27.29
C LEU A 230 57.38 -13.76 -27.84
N LYS A 231 57.74 -14.96 -28.32
CA LYS A 231 56.74 -15.96 -28.77
C LYS A 231 55.81 -16.40 -27.64
N ILE A 232 56.33 -16.51 -26.41
CA ILE A 232 55.52 -16.79 -25.22
C ILE A 232 54.58 -15.60 -24.92
N GLY A 233 55.08 -14.38 -24.98
CA GLY A 233 54.27 -13.15 -24.80
C GLY A 233 53.12 -13.03 -25.81
N ILE A 234 53.37 -13.29 -27.09
CA ILE A 234 52.34 -13.29 -28.14
C ILE A 234 51.26 -14.34 -27.84
N ARG A 235 51.67 -15.54 -27.40
CA ARG A 235 50.73 -16.59 -26.98
C ARG A 235 49.90 -16.16 -25.77
N LEU A 236 50.52 -15.57 -24.75
CA LEU A 236 49.82 -15.04 -23.57
C LEU A 236 48.79 -13.98 -23.93
N HIS A 237 49.15 -13.08 -24.86
CA HIS A 237 48.23 -12.05 -25.36
C HIS A 237 47.04 -12.69 -26.12
N ALA A 238 47.31 -13.66 -27.01
CA ALA A 238 46.25 -14.37 -27.74
C ALA A 238 45.29 -15.12 -26.81
N GLU A 239 45.81 -15.80 -25.79
CA GLU A 239 45.00 -16.52 -24.80
C GLU A 239 44.22 -15.54 -23.89
N THR A 240 44.81 -14.40 -23.51
CA THR A 240 44.12 -13.33 -22.76
C THR A 240 42.99 -12.71 -23.60
N LEU A 241 43.22 -12.47 -24.89
CA LEU A 241 42.20 -11.99 -25.81
C LEU A 241 41.05 -12.99 -25.98
N TRP A 242 41.37 -14.29 -26.06
CA TRP A 242 40.37 -15.35 -26.08
C TRP A 242 39.50 -15.32 -24.81
N CYS A 243 40.10 -15.21 -23.63
CA CYS A 243 39.38 -15.04 -22.36
C CYS A 243 38.43 -13.85 -22.42
N THR A 244 38.89 -12.70 -22.92
CA THR A 244 38.05 -11.49 -23.08
C THR A 244 36.88 -11.71 -24.03
N GLN A 245 37.08 -12.38 -25.17
CA GLN A 245 36.01 -12.65 -26.12
C GLN A 245 34.96 -13.60 -25.54
N GLU A 246 35.39 -14.65 -24.85
CA GLU A 246 34.47 -15.59 -24.21
C GLU A 246 33.76 -14.98 -23.00
N ALA A 247 34.46 -14.15 -22.21
CA ALA A 247 33.88 -13.36 -21.13
C ALA A 247 32.78 -12.42 -21.65
N LYS A 248 33.04 -11.69 -22.75
CA LYS A 248 32.03 -10.84 -23.40
C LYS A 248 30.80 -11.63 -23.82
N LYS A 249 30.96 -12.82 -24.41
CA LYS A 249 29.82 -13.68 -24.80
C LYS A 249 29.05 -14.20 -23.59
N ALA A 250 29.76 -14.68 -22.57
CA ALA A 250 29.16 -15.30 -21.39
C ALA A 250 28.48 -14.29 -20.45
N PHE A 251 29.05 -13.08 -20.33
CA PHE A 251 28.60 -12.08 -19.36
C PHE A 251 27.64 -11.04 -19.94
N LYS A 252 27.47 -10.99 -21.29
CA LYS A 252 26.58 -10.03 -21.97
C LYS A 252 25.20 -9.95 -21.32
N ILE A 253 24.55 -11.09 -21.11
CA ILE A 253 23.19 -11.15 -20.59
C ILE A 253 23.13 -10.67 -19.13
N LEU A 254 24.13 -11.01 -18.32
CA LEU A 254 24.23 -10.54 -16.93
C LEU A 254 24.41 -9.02 -16.87
N PHE A 255 25.31 -8.45 -17.68
CA PHE A 255 25.52 -7.00 -17.74
C PHE A 255 24.29 -6.26 -18.26
N SER A 256 23.67 -6.73 -19.35
CA SER A 256 22.43 -6.15 -19.86
C SER A 256 21.29 -6.25 -18.85
N GLY A 257 21.15 -7.40 -18.16
CA GLY A 257 20.18 -7.60 -17.10
C GLY A 257 20.39 -6.65 -15.92
N GLN A 258 21.65 -6.41 -15.51
CA GLN A 258 21.97 -5.47 -14.44
C GLN A 258 21.60 -4.02 -14.80
N ILE A 259 21.91 -3.58 -16.02
CA ILE A 259 21.56 -2.23 -16.49
C ILE A 259 20.03 -2.07 -16.53
N LEU A 260 19.32 -3.05 -17.10
CA LEU A 260 17.86 -3.01 -17.21
C LEU A 260 17.20 -3.04 -15.82
N LEU A 261 17.74 -3.85 -14.90
CA LEU A 261 17.33 -3.86 -13.50
C LEU A 261 17.56 -2.50 -12.83
N SER A 262 18.73 -1.90 -13.00
CA SER A 262 19.06 -0.60 -12.42
C SER A 262 18.11 0.50 -12.92
N ILE A 263 17.87 0.57 -14.24
CA ILE A 263 16.93 1.53 -14.83
C ILE A 263 15.52 1.30 -14.28
N SER A 264 15.05 0.05 -14.26
CA SER A 264 13.71 -0.28 -13.78
C SER A 264 13.53 0.10 -12.31
N VAL A 265 14.50 -0.22 -11.43
CA VAL A 265 14.44 0.13 -10.01
C VAL A 265 14.48 1.64 -9.81
N LEU A 266 15.34 2.37 -10.54
CA LEU A 266 15.39 3.84 -10.44
C LEU A 266 14.07 4.49 -10.87
N VAL A 267 13.46 4.04 -11.98
CA VAL A 267 12.16 4.53 -12.43
C VAL A 267 11.08 4.27 -11.38
N LEU A 268 11.05 3.07 -10.78
CA LEU A 268 10.08 2.74 -9.73
C LEU A 268 10.29 3.56 -8.45
N LEU A 269 11.54 3.79 -8.05
CA LEU A 269 11.86 4.67 -6.92
C LEU A 269 11.42 6.12 -7.19
N MET A 270 11.58 6.61 -8.43
CA MET A 270 11.08 7.94 -8.82
C MET A 270 9.55 8.02 -8.78
N LEU A 271 8.85 6.98 -9.26
CA LEU A 271 7.39 6.89 -9.17
C LEU A 271 6.92 6.85 -7.71
N GLN A 272 7.62 6.11 -6.85
CA GLN A 272 7.34 6.06 -5.42
C GLN A 272 7.52 7.42 -4.74
N MET A 273 8.56 8.20 -5.11
CA MET A 273 8.71 9.58 -4.61
C MET A 273 7.56 10.48 -5.07
N MET A 274 7.07 10.32 -6.30
CA MET A 274 5.97 11.12 -6.84
C MET A 274 4.63 10.82 -6.14
N GLN A 275 4.40 9.55 -5.77
CA GLN A 275 3.15 9.09 -5.15
C GLN A 275 3.10 9.27 -3.63
N MET A 276 4.21 9.65 -2.98
CA MET A 276 4.27 9.73 -1.52
C MET A 276 3.37 10.85 -0.99
N SER A 277 2.22 10.46 -0.42
CA SER A 277 1.12 11.33 0.04
C SER A 277 1.52 12.35 1.11
N SER A 278 2.50 12.02 1.96
CA SER A 278 3.17 12.97 2.86
C SER A 278 4.67 12.97 2.54
N ARG A 279 5.22 14.12 2.16
CA ARG A 279 6.67 14.31 1.94
C ARG A 279 7.44 14.26 3.27
N SER A 280 7.45 13.11 3.94
CA SER A 280 8.27 12.90 5.12
C SER A 280 9.75 12.90 4.72
N VAL A 281 10.57 13.64 5.46
CA VAL A 281 12.03 13.72 5.24
C VAL A 281 12.66 12.32 5.29
N ALA A 282 12.17 11.47 6.21
CA ALA A 282 12.62 10.09 6.35
C ALA A 282 12.34 9.23 5.10
N GLY A 283 11.15 9.37 4.49
CA GLY A 283 10.80 8.63 3.28
C GLY A 283 11.63 9.07 2.07
N VAL A 284 11.86 10.37 1.90
CA VAL A 284 12.72 10.91 0.84
C VAL A 284 14.16 10.44 1.01
N LEU A 285 14.69 10.51 2.24
CA LEU A 285 16.05 10.05 2.53
C LEU A 285 16.22 8.55 2.27
N ALA A 286 15.23 7.72 2.63
CA ALA A 286 15.27 6.30 2.36
C ALA A 286 15.32 6.00 0.86
N VAL A 287 14.50 6.68 0.05
CA VAL A 287 14.50 6.50 -1.41
C VAL A 287 15.83 6.96 -2.03
N LEU A 288 16.38 8.10 -1.59
CA LEU A 288 17.67 8.59 -2.07
C LEU A 288 18.81 7.61 -1.74
N LEU A 289 18.85 7.06 -0.52
CA LEU A 289 19.86 6.06 -0.12
C LEU A 289 19.76 4.78 -0.96
N LEU A 290 18.53 4.31 -1.22
CA LEU A 290 18.28 3.17 -2.10
C LEU A 290 18.75 3.45 -3.53
N ALA A 291 18.41 4.61 -4.10
CA ALA A 291 18.85 5.01 -5.43
C ALA A 291 20.38 5.11 -5.54
N SER A 292 21.04 5.71 -4.55
CA SER A 292 22.50 5.78 -4.47
C SER A 292 23.13 4.38 -4.38
N SER A 293 22.54 3.46 -3.62
CA SER A 293 23.06 2.08 -3.51
C SER A 293 22.99 1.32 -4.85
N VAL A 294 21.89 1.48 -5.59
CA VAL A 294 21.68 0.86 -6.92
C VAL A 294 22.68 1.41 -7.93
N LEU A 295 22.89 2.73 -7.93
CA LEU A 295 23.89 3.38 -8.77
C LEU A 295 25.31 2.94 -8.42
N PHE A 296 25.64 2.84 -7.13
CA PHE A 296 26.96 2.41 -6.68
C PHE A 296 27.29 0.99 -7.17
N ILE A 297 26.36 0.05 -7.04
CA ILE A 297 26.57 -1.35 -7.50
C ILE A 297 26.70 -1.41 -9.01
N THR A 298 25.85 -0.68 -9.72
CA THR A 298 25.94 -0.61 -11.19
C THR A 298 27.27 -0.01 -11.63
N GLY A 299 27.72 1.03 -10.92
CA GLY A 299 29.06 1.60 -11.05
C GLY A 299 30.15 0.57 -10.84
N MET A 300 30.08 -0.27 -9.80
CA MET A 300 31.07 -1.34 -9.58
C MET A 300 31.19 -2.28 -10.78
N PHE A 301 30.09 -2.68 -11.42
CA PHE A 301 30.16 -3.50 -12.63
C PHE A 301 30.73 -2.72 -13.84
N MET A 302 30.33 -1.45 -14.00
CA MET A 302 30.76 -0.61 -15.12
C MET A 302 32.23 -0.19 -15.03
N TRP A 303 32.75 0.16 -13.85
CA TRP A 303 34.16 0.51 -13.67
C TRP A 303 35.08 -0.65 -14.03
N ASN A 304 34.77 -1.86 -13.57
CA ASN A 304 35.61 -3.02 -13.90
C ASN A 304 35.52 -3.41 -15.39
N ALA A 305 34.35 -3.25 -16.03
CA ALA A 305 34.23 -3.44 -17.47
C ALA A 305 34.95 -2.33 -18.26
N GLY A 306 34.93 -1.09 -17.74
CA GLY A 306 35.61 0.08 -18.25
C GLY A 306 37.13 -0.07 -18.21
N ASP A 307 37.68 -0.52 -17.07
CA ASP A 307 39.11 -0.80 -16.90
C ASP A 307 39.61 -1.76 -17.99
N ILE A 308 38.89 -2.84 -18.27
CA ILE A 308 39.22 -3.76 -19.38
C ILE A 308 39.21 -3.03 -20.73
N THR A 309 38.23 -2.17 -21.00
CA THR A 309 38.20 -1.44 -22.27
C THR A 309 39.31 -0.42 -22.42
N VAL A 310 39.74 0.22 -21.33
CA VAL A 310 40.86 1.16 -21.31
C VAL A 310 42.17 0.40 -21.48
N GLU A 311 42.40 -0.69 -20.75
CA GLU A 311 43.60 -1.52 -20.88
C GLU A 311 43.72 -2.15 -22.28
N LEU A 312 42.60 -2.59 -22.87
CA LEU A 312 42.52 -3.02 -24.27
C LEU A 312 42.80 -1.89 -25.26
N MET A 313 42.36 -0.67 -24.93
CA MET A 313 42.64 0.51 -25.75
C MET A 313 44.11 0.86 -25.65
N ASP A 314 44.75 0.85 -24.49
CA ASP A 314 46.19 1.11 -24.34
C ASP A 314 47.05 0.10 -25.12
N GLU A 315 46.69 -1.19 -25.12
CA GLU A 315 47.34 -2.20 -25.98
C GLU A 315 47.15 -1.93 -27.47
N LYS A 316 45.93 -1.57 -27.91
CA LYS A 316 45.67 -1.24 -29.32
C LYS A 316 46.27 0.11 -29.72
N PHE A 317 46.34 1.05 -28.79
CA PHE A 317 46.81 2.42 -28.97
C PHE A 317 48.32 2.46 -29.16
N GLN A 318 49.09 1.58 -28.48
CA GLN A 318 50.52 1.38 -28.78
C GLN A 318 50.80 0.84 -30.19
N SER A 319 49.89 0.06 -30.79
CA SER A 319 50.03 -0.44 -32.16
C SER A 319 49.55 0.53 -33.25
N LEU A 320 48.73 1.53 -32.91
CA LEU A 320 48.08 2.46 -33.85
C LEU A 320 48.59 3.91 -33.75
N GLN A 321 49.44 4.21 -32.77
CA GLN A 321 49.87 5.58 -32.46
C GLN A 321 50.77 6.24 -33.53
N SER A 322 51.37 5.48 -34.45
CA SER A 322 52.26 6.05 -35.48
C SER A 322 51.53 6.61 -36.72
N PHE A 323 50.19 6.54 -36.81
CA PHE A 323 49.49 6.91 -38.05
C PHE A 323 48.21 7.79 -37.91
N PHE A 324 47.48 7.81 -36.79
CA PHE A 324 46.10 8.37 -36.76
C PHE A 324 45.84 9.65 -35.93
N ILE A 325 46.77 10.13 -35.10
CA ILE A 325 46.45 11.13 -34.06
C ILE A 325 46.17 12.55 -34.59
N GLU A 326 46.67 12.93 -35.75
CA GLU A 326 46.52 14.31 -36.23
C GLU A 326 45.21 14.57 -37.00
N THR A 327 44.66 13.56 -37.68
CA THR A 327 43.55 13.76 -38.63
C THR A 327 42.15 13.54 -38.03
N ILE A 328 41.97 12.68 -37.02
CA ILE A 328 40.63 12.35 -36.48
C ILE A 328 40.18 13.32 -35.36
N LYS A 329 41.13 13.97 -34.68
CA LYS A 329 40.85 14.77 -33.48
C LYS A 329 40.13 16.09 -33.78
N SER A 330 40.30 16.69 -34.96
CA SER A 330 39.61 17.94 -35.31
C SER A 330 38.16 17.71 -35.75
N ASP A 331 37.93 16.69 -36.58
CA ASP A 331 36.66 16.55 -37.30
C ASP A 331 35.61 15.83 -36.46
N VAL A 332 35.99 14.76 -35.74
CA VAL A 332 35.05 14.04 -34.88
C VAL A 332 34.65 14.88 -33.67
N LEU A 333 35.59 15.61 -33.08
CA LEU A 333 35.32 16.42 -31.88
C LEU A 333 34.45 17.65 -32.21
N SER A 334 34.58 18.19 -33.42
CA SER A 334 33.73 19.25 -33.97
C SER A 334 32.28 18.77 -34.19
N GLU A 335 32.09 17.63 -34.85
CA GLU A 335 30.75 17.09 -35.13
C GLU A 335 30.06 16.59 -33.85
N PHE A 336 30.82 16.01 -32.91
CA PHE A 336 30.27 15.60 -31.62
C PHE A 336 29.81 16.80 -30.78
N LYS A 337 30.56 17.91 -30.83
CA LYS A 337 30.19 19.14 -30.14
C LYS A 337 28.91 19.76 -30.71
N LYS A 338 28.75 19.79 -32.04
CA LYS A 338 27.51 20.24 -32.69
C LYS A 338 26.31 19.37 -32.31
N ALA A 339 26.49 18.06 -32.25
CA ALA A 339 25.43 17.13 -31.85
C ALA A 339 25.01 17.36 -30.39
N ILE A 340 25.97 17.52 -29.47
CA ILE A 340 25.70 17.84 -28.07
C ILE A 340 24.99 19.19 -27.92
N ASP A 341 25.42 20.23 -28.63
CA ASP A 341 24.80 21.56 -28.57
C ASP A 341 23.34 21.52 -29.07
N THR A 342 23.08 20.74 -30.12
CA THR A 342 21.73 20.55 -30.67
C THR A 342 20.82 19.82 -29.67
N ILE A 343 21.30 18.72 -29.09
CA ILE A 343 20.56 17.95 -28.08
C ILE A 343 20.29 18.82 -26.85
N THR A 344 21.28 19.59 -26.39
CA THR A 344 21.14 20.47 -25.22
C THR A 344 20.06 21.52 -25.45
N LYS A 345 19.99 22.07 -26.67
CA LYS A 345 19.00 23.09 -27.04
C LYS A 345 17.57 22.52 -27.10
N GLU A 346 17.39 21.37 -27.74
CA GLU A 346 16.07 20.70 -27.79
C GLU A 346 15.59 20.24 -26.41
N PHE A 347 16.52 19.75 -25.58
CA PHE A 347 16.22 19.33 -24.23
C PHE A 347 15.83 20.52 -23.34
N SER A 348 16.53 21.66 -23.46
CA SER A 348 16.19 22.90 -22.75
C SER A 348 14.79 23.39 -23.10
N HIS A 349 14.44 23.39 -24.38
CA HIS A 349 13.10 23.78 -24.85
C HIS A 349 12.00 22.84 -24.33
N SER A 350 12.26 21.53 -24.29
CA SER A 350 11.30 20.55 -23.73
C SER A 350 11.12 20.73 -22.22
N ILE A 351 12.20 21.03 -21.48
CA ILE A 351 12.11 21.32 -20.04
C ILE A 351 11.31 22.61 -19.78
N GLU A 352 11.54 23.66 -20.56
CA GLU A 352 10.79 24.92 -20.43
C GLU A 352 9.29 24.71 -20.70
N PHE A 353 8.96 23.96 -21.75
CA PHE A 353 7.58 23.60 -22.07
C PHE A 353 6.91 22.80 -20.94
N LEU A 354 7.56 21.75 -20.45
CA LEU A 354 7.05 20.93 -19.34
C LEU A 354 6.92 21.72 -18.03
N SER A 355 7.87 22.63 -17.77
CA SER A 355 7.82 23.53 -16.61
C SER A 355 6.62 24.47 -16.66
N ALA A 356 6.29 25.00 -17.84
CA ALA A 356 5.11 25.84 -18.05
C ALA A 356 3.81 25.05 -17.84
N GLU A 357 3.68 23.86 -18.41
CA GLU A 357 2.53 22.95 -18.21
C GLU A 357 2.36 22.57 -16.73
N LEU A 358 3.45 22.24 -16.03
CA LEU A 358 3.43 21.93 -14.60
C LEU A 358 2.95 23.13 -13.76
N LYS A 359 3.34 24.36 -14.13
CA LYS A 359 2.90 25.57 -13.45
C LYS A 359 1.39 25.79 -13.62
N ASP A 360 0.87 25.62 -14.84
CA ASP A 360 -0.57 25.75 -15.11
C ASP A 360 -1.40 24.70 -14.36
N ALA A 361 -0.95 23.43 -14.38
CA ALA A 361 -1.58 22.36 -13.62
C ALA A 361 -1.58 22.64 -12.11
N THR A 362 -0.47 23.17 -11.58
CA THR A 362 -0.37 23.55 -10.16
C THR A 362 -1.37 24.65 -9.81
N LEU A 363 -1.52 25.66 -10.66
CA LEU A 363 -2.49 26.75 -10.44
C LEU A 363 -3.93 26.22 -10.42
N LYS A 364 -4.29 25.32 -11.35
CA LYS A 364 -5.61 24.67 -11.38
C LYS A 364 -5.88 23.82 -10.13
N ILE A 365 -4.89 23.09 -9.64
CA ILE A 365 -5.02 22.29 -8.41
C ILE A 365 -5.25 23.20 -7.19
N VAL A 366 -4.52 24.31 -7.09
CA VAL A 366 -4.67 25.27 -5.99
C VAL A 366 -6.06 25.92 -6.02
N SER A 367 -6.55 26.32 -7.20
CA SER A 367 -7.90 26.91 -7.32
C SER A 367 -8.99 25.92 -6.94
N ALA A 368 -8.90 24.66 -7.42
CA ALA A 368 -9.86 23.61 -7.08
C ALA A 368 -9.84 23.27 -5.58
N SER A 369 -8.66 23.22 -4.96
CA SER A 369 -8.52 22.96 -3.52
C SER A 369 -9.21 24.04 -2.68
N LYS A 370 -9.05 25.31 -3.08
CA LYS A 370 -9.71 26.44 -2.42
C LYS A 370 -11.24 26.38 -2.55
N GLU A 371 -11.75 25.98 -3.71
CA GLU A 371 -13.19 25.81 -3.93
C GLU A 371 -13.76 24.69 -3.05
N ILE A 372 -13.06 23.57 -2.91
CA ILE A 372 -13.45 22.46 -2.02
C ILE A 372 -13.53 22.91 -0.56
N GLU A 373 -12.57 23.71 -0.08
CA GLU A 373 -12.60 24.24 1.29
C GLU A 373 -13.80 25.17 1.51
N ASN A 374 -14.09 26.05 0.55
CA ASN A 374 -15.26 26.93 0.60
C ASN A 374 -16.56 26.12 0.65
N LEU A 375 -16.72 25.13 -0.23
CA LEU A 375 -17.90 24.26 -0.28
C LEU A 375 -18.10 23.46 1.01
N LYS A 376 -17.02 22.97 1.64
CA LYS A 376 -17.09 22.29 2.94
C LYS A 376 -17.56 23.22 4.05
N SER A 377 -17.05 24.46 4.06
CA SER A 377 -17.47 25.49 5.02
C SER A 377 -18.95 25.82 4.87
N GLU A 378 -19.41 26.05 3.63
CA GLU A 378 -20.82 26.32 3.33
C GLU A 378 -21.73 25.15 3.73
N ASN A 379 -21.33 23.91 3.45
CA ASN A 379 -22.12 22.73 3.80
C ASN A 379 -22.26 22.55 5.32
N SER A 380 -21.22 22.88 6.09
CA SER A 380 -21.28 22.91 7.55
C SER A 380 -22.31 23.94 8.04
N ILE A 381 -22.26 25.16 7.48
CA ILE A 381 -23.22 26.24 7.80
C ILE A 381 -24.64 25.84 7.42
N LEU A 382 -24.83 25.24 6.24
CA LEU A 382 -26.14 24.76 5.78
C LEU A 382 -26.70 23.68 6.69
N SER A 383 -25.86 22.72 7.10
CA SER A 383 -26.27 21.65 8.02
C SER A 383 -26.74 22.22 9.37
N LEU A 384 -26.04 23.22 9.91
CA LEU A 384 -26.44 23.92 11.13
C LEU A 384 -27.76 24.67 10.96
N LYS A 385 -27.96 25.37 9.83
CA LYS A 385 -29.21 26.06 9.52
C LYS A 385 -30.39 25.08 9.37
N VAL A 386 -30.17 23.94 8.73
CA VAL A 386 -31.20 22.89 8.59
C VAL A 386 -31.61 22.34 9.97
N ALA A 387 -30.65 22.10 10.87
CA ALA A 387 -30.94 21.66 12.23
C ALA A 387 -31.75 22.71 13.03
N ASP A 388 -31.37 24.00 12.96
CA ASP A 388 -32.10 25.10 13.59
C ASP A 388 -33.53 25.21 13.06
N LEU A 389 -33.69 25.24 11.73
CA LEU A 389 -35.00 25.34 11.09
C LEU A 389 -35.89 24.15 11.44
N THR A 390 -35.34 22.93 11.46
CA THR A 390 -36.08 21.72 11.86
C THR A 390 -36.58 21.82 13.30
N SER A 391 -35.74 22.32 14.22
CA SER A 391 -36.12 22.55 15.63
C SER A 391 -37.22 23.61 15.76
N ARG A 392 -37.13 24.72 15.02
CA ARG A 392 -38.11 25.79 14.99
C ARG A 392 -39.45 25.34 14.43
N VAL A 393 -39.44 24.56 13.34
CA VAL A 393 -40.65 23.97 12.74
C VAL A 393 -41.32 23.01 13.72
N SER A 394 -40.56 22.10 14.34
CA SER A 394 -41.09 21.18 15.35
C SER A 394 -41.77 21.92 16.52
N SER A 395 -41.12 22.98 17.01
CA SER A 395 -41.67 23.82 18.08
C SER A 395 -42.94 24.54 17.65
N ALA A 396 -42.96 25.12 16.44
CA ALA A 396 -44.14 25.79 15.88
C ALA A 396 -45.32 24.81 15.69
N GLU A 397 -45.06 23.60 15.20
CA GLU A 397 -46.07 22.55 15.06
C GLU A 397 -46.68 22.13 16.40
N GLN A 398 -45.85 21.99 17.44
CA GLN A 398 -46.35 21.63 18.77
C GLN A 398 -47.15 22.79 19.40
N ASN A 399 -46.69 24.04 19.22
CA ASN A 399 -47.39 25.23 19.70
C ASN A 399 -48.78 25.39 19.03
N ALA A 400 -48.89 25.09 17.72
CA ALA A 400 -50.18 25.13 17.03
C ALA A 400 -51.23 24.15 17.60
N ARG A 401 -50.78 23.12 18.32
CA ARG A 401 -51.57 22.08 18.98
C ARG A 401 -51.70 22.28 20.49
N GLU A 402 -51.17 23.36 21.04
CA GLU A 402 -51.10 23.59 22.49
C GLU A 402 -52.49 23.56 23.16
N CYS A 403 -53.53 24.06 22.51
CA CYS A 403 -54.89 24.05 23.07
C CYS A 403 -55.70 22.79 22.71
N ASN A 404 -55.07 21.78 22.11
CA ASN A 404 -55.79 20.61 21.59
C ASN A 404 -55.73 19.43 22.55
N ILE A 405 -56.85 18.72 22.68
CA ILE A 405 -56.91 17.37 23.24
C ILE A 405 -57.08 16.35 22.11
N GLU A 406 -56.52 15.17 22.30
CA GLU A 406 -56.72 13.99 21.46
C GLU A 406 -57.43 12.92 22.28
N ILE A 407 -58.51 12.38 21.70
CA ILE A 407 -59.37 11.38 22.33
C ILE A 407 -59.28 10.11 21.48
N ASP A 408 -58.64 9.09 22.05
CA ASP A 408 -58.37 7.82 21.40
C ASP A 408 -59.40 6.76 21.78
N CYS A 409 -59.54 5.77 20.89
CA CYS A 409 -60.33 4.55 21.09
C CYS A 409 -61.85 4.75 21.24
N VAL A 410 -62.39 5.89 20.82
CA VAL A 410 -63.84 6.09 20.69
C VAL A 410 -64.36 5.27 19.50
N PRO A 411 -65.32 4.33 19.68
CA PRO A 411 -65.91 3.58 18.55
C PRO A 411 -66.50 4.53 17.49
N GLU A 412 -66.40 4.17 16.21
CA GLU A 412 -66.92 4.97 15.09
C GLU A 412 -68.35 4.52 14.73
N ASN A 413 -69.26 5.48 14.56
CA ASN A 413 -70.62 5.25 14.06
C ASN A 413 -70.87 6.10 12.80
N ARG A 414 -71.65 5.59 11.82
CA ARG A 414 -71.88 6.26 10.53
C ARG A 414 -72.51 7.67 10.68
N ASN A 415 -73.35 7.86 11.69
CA ASN A 415 -74.09 9.11 11.93
C ASN A 415 -73.66 9.76 13.26
N GLU A 416 -72.39 9.68 13.63
CA GLU A 416 -71.91 10.30 14.86
C GLU A 416 -71.77 11.82 14.74
N ILE A 417 -72.17 12.53 15.80
CA ILE A 417 -71.86 13.95 15.98
C ILE A 417 -70.75 14.03 17.01
N VAL A 418 -69.53 14.24 16.53
CA VAL A 418 -68.29 14.15 17.33
C VAL A 418 -68.28 15.20 18.46
N VAL A 419 -68.87 16.37 18.23
CA VAL A 419 -69.04 17.43 19.23
C VAL A 419 -69.87 16.95 20.43
N ASP A 420 -70.96 16.23 20.19
CA ASP A 420 -71.82 15.73 21.27
C ASP A 420 -71.13 14.66 22.12
N ILE A 421 -70.30 13.82 21.48
CA ILE A 421 -69.46 12.84 22.17
C ILE A 421 -68.49 13.55 23.13
N VAL A 422 -67.87 14.63 22.67
CA VAL A 422 -66.91 15.43 23.47
C VAL A 422 -67.62 16.13 24.63
N LYS A 423 -68.80 16.72 24.41
CA LYS A 423 -69.60 17.32 25.49
C LYS A 423 -70.03 16.29 26.53
N LYS A 424 -70.54 15.12 26.10
CA LYS A 424 -70.87 14.01 27.01
C LYS A 424 -69.67 13.55 27.81
N LEU A 425 -68.50 13.48 27.18
CA LEU A 425 -67.25 13.15 27.87
C LEU A 425 -66.94 14.18 28.96
N ALA A 426 -67.02 15.48 28.64
CA ALA A 426 -66.80 16.56 29.60
C ALA A 426 -67.79 16.47 30.79
N THR A 427 -69.09 16.31 30.52
CA THR A 427 -70.11 16.15 31.57
C THR A 427 -69.86 14.92 32.44
N THR A 428 -69.45 13.79 31.84
CA THR A 428 -69.11 12.55 32.56
C THR A 428 -68.01 12.76 33.59
N VAL A 429 -67.02 13.62 33.27
CA VAL A 429 -65.91 13.95 34.17
C VAL A 429 -66.16 15.22 34.99
N SER A 430 -67.42 15.68 35.05
CA SER A 430 -67.86 16.86 35.80
C SER A 430 -67.21 18.17 35.34
N VAL A 431 -66.95 18.31 34.04
CA VAL A 431 -66.51 19.55 33.39
C VAL A 431 -67.63 20.09 32.51
N GLU A 432 -68.01 21.34 32.70
CA GLU A 432 -68.94 22.03 31.79
C GLU A 432 -68.16 22.52 30.56
N LEU A 433 -68.54 22.03 29.38
CA LEU A 433 -67.96 22.43 28.10
C LEU A 433 -69.07 22.98 27.21
N LYS A 434 -69.04 24.30 27.00
CA LYS A 434 -70.03 25.01 26.17
C LYS A 434 -69.64 24.95 24.68
N ASP A 435 -70.63 25.12 23.81
CA ASP A 435 -70.47 25.07 22.35
C ASP A 435 -69.45 26.09 21.83
N ASP A 436 -69.49 27.31 22.36
CA ASP A 436 -68.59 28.41 22.02
C ASP A 436 -67.12 28.15 22.43
N GLN A 437 -66.89 27.20 23.34
CA GLN A 437 -65.55 26.81 23.76
C GLN A 437 -64.91 25.76 22.82
N ILE A 438 -65.67 25.14 21.91
CA ILE A 438 -65.15 24.16 20.96
C ILE A 438 -64.80 24.87 19.65
N ARG A 439 -63.53 25.24 19.46
CA ARG A 439 -63.07 25.93 18.25
C ARG A 439 -63.10 25.04 17.01
N SER A 440 -62.72 23.77 17.16
CA SER A 440 -62.85 22.75 16.13
C SER A 440 -62.86 21.35 16.74
N CYS A 441 -63.61 20.43 16.13
CA CYS A 441 -63.73 19.05 16.59
C CYS A 441 -63.93 18.13 15.39
N TYR A 442 -63.01 17.19 15.18
CA TYR A 442 -63.05 16.27 14.03
C TYR A 442 -62.26 14.99 14.29
N ARG A 443 -62.58 13.94 13.53
CA ARG A 443 -61.77 12.70 13.49
C ARG A 443 -60.52 12.94 12.63
N VAL A 444 -59.36 12.48 13.09
CA VAL A 444 -58.11 12.53 12.33
C VAL A 444 -57.84 11.23 11.60
N SER A 445 -57.22 11.31 10.42
CA SER A 445 -56.76 10.15 9.66
C SER A 445 -55.72 9.35 10.46
N LYS A 446 -55.77 8.03 10.33
CA LYS A 446 -54.79 7.14 10.99
C LYS A 446 -53.42 7.34 10.37
N MET A 447 -52.39 7.41 11.22
CA MET A 447 -50.99 7.42 10.78
C MET A 447 -50.60 6.07 10.14
N ASN A 448 -51.03 4.95 10.75
CA ASN A 448 -50.96 3.62 10.15
C ASN A 448 -52.36 3.22 9.63
N LYS A 449 -52.51 3.11 8.31
CA LYS A 449 -53.78 2.77 7.65
C LYS A 449 -54.27 1.35 7.95
N GLU A 450 -53.37 0.44 8.32
CA GLU A 450 -53.67 -0.97 8.62
C GLU A 450 -54.17 -1.21 10.05
N SER A 451 -54.08 -0.20 10.93
CA SER A 451 -54.48 -0.34 12.33
C SER A 451 -56.00 -0.53 12.48
N SER A 452 -56.39 -1.58 13.21
CA SER A 452 -57.80 -1.85 13.55
C SER A 452 -58.38 -0.88 14.59
N ARG A 453 -57.55 -0.02 15.20
CA ARG A 453 -58.01 0.99 16.17
C ARG A 453 -58.88 2.07 15.50
N PRO A 454 -59.93 2.58 16.15
CA PRO A 454 -60.72 3.71 15.64
C PRO A 454 -59.87 4.98 15.44
N ARG A 455 -60.28 5.85 14.50
CA ARG A 455 -59.67 7.18 14.29
C ARG A 455 -59.80 8.04 15.52
N SER A 456 -58.75 8.73 15.93
CA SER A 456 -58.79 9.62 17.10
C SER A 456 -59.65 10.85 16.82
N ILE A 457 -60.25 11.42 17.86
CA ILE A 457 -60.97 12.70 17.79
C ILE A 457 -60.01 13.78 18.30
N VAL A 458 -59.82 14.85 17.54
CA VAL A 458 -59.07 16.03 17.98
C VAL A 458 -60.03 17.18 18.22
N VAL A 459 -59.87 17.84 19.38
CA VAL A 459 -60.67 18.98 19.79
C VAL A 459 -59.75 20.15 20.10
N LYS A 460 -59.97 21.30 19.47
CA LYS A 460 -59.27 22.55 19.79
C LYS A 460 -60.10 23.38 20.76
N LEU A 461 -59.53 23.66 21.93
CA LEU A 461 -60.17 24.39 23.02
C LEU A 461 -59.72 25.87 23.02
N PRO A 462 -60.31 26.74 23.88
CA PRO A 462 -60.00 28.16 23.88
C PRO A 462 -58.62 28.49 24.43
N SER A 463 -58.12 27.66 25.35
CA SER A 463 -56.84 27.83 26.04
C SER A 463 -56.25 26.49 26.47
N SER A 464 -54.93 26.46 26.70
CA SER A 464 -54.22 25.31 27.28
C SER A 464 -54.70 24.98 28.70
N ARG A 465 -55.20 25.97 29.44
CA ARG A 465 -55.86 25.76 30.73
C ARG A 465 -57.12 24.89 30.61
N CYS A 466 -58.00 25.18 29.65
CA CYS A 466 -59.21 24.37 29.42
C CYS A 466 -58.85 22.93 29.02
N ARG A 467 -57.81 22.76 28.18
CA ARG A 467 -57.22 21.45 27.86
C ARG A 467 -56.77 20.71 29.12
N ASP A 468 -56.00 21.39 29.97
CA ASP A 468 -55.44 20.79 31.19
C ASP A 468 -56.51 20.43 32.22
N ASP A 469 -57.53 21.26 32.37
CA ASP A 469 -58.66 21.02 33.26
C ASP A 469 -59.41 19.74 32.86
N ILE A 470 -59.67 19.54 31.56
CA ILE A 470 -60.31 18.32 31.03
C ILE A 470 -59.41 17.09 31.26
N ILE A 471 -58.12 17.16 30.91
CA ILE A 471 -57.19 16.04 31.10
C ILE A 471 -57.06 15.68 32.59
N ALA A 472 -56.98 16.69 33.47
CA ALA A 472 -56.91 16.50 34.91
C ALA A 472 -58.20 15.88 35.47
N ALA A 473 -59.37 16.33 35.02
CA ALA A 473 -60.66 15.77 35.40
C ALA A 473 -60.78 14.29 34.98
N VAL A 474 -60.36 13.93 33.76
CA VAL A 474 -60.32 12.55 33.29
C VAL A 474 -59.37 11.70 34.16
N LYS A 475 -58.18 12.21 34.50
CA LYS A 475 -57.25 11.53 35.41
C LYS A 475 -57.86 11.31 36.80
N LYS A 476 -58.54 12.32 37.34
CA LYS A 476 -59.24 12.26 38.64
C LYS A 476 -60.35 11.20 38.61
N PHE A 477 -61.19 11.21 37.58
CA PHE A 477 -62.26 10.23 37.36
C PHE A 477 -61.71 8.79 37.28
N ASN A 478 -60.64 8.57 36.53
CA ASN A 478 -60.01 7.25 36.41
C ASN A 478 -59.37 6.77 37.72
N LYS A 479 -58.90 7.71 38.57
CA LYS A 479 -58.32 7.39 39.88
C LYS A 479 -59.41 7.08 40.91
N SER A 480 -60.54 7.77 40.87
CA SER A 480 -61.68 7.48 41.76
C SER A 480 -62.43 6.20 41.38
N SER A 481 -62.34 5.76 40.12
CA SER A 481 -62.98 4.54 39.63
C SER A 481 -61.99 3.59 38.92
N PRO A 482 -61.07 2.91 39.64
CA PRO A 482 -60.03 2.08 39.01
C PRO A 482 -60.56 0.90 38.18
N SER A 483 -61.66 0.27 38.61
CA SER A 483 -62.32 -0.86 37.93
C SER A 483 -63.27 -0.42 36.81
N ASN A 484 -63.59 0.88 36.72
CA ASN A 484 -64.50 1.43 35.74
C ASN A 484 -64.01 2.79 35.20
N LYS A 485 -62.80 2.79 34.66
CA LYS A 485 -62.20 3.96 33.98
C LYS A 485 -63.08 4.44 32.82
N LEU A 486 -62.88 5.69 32.39
CA LEU A 486 -63.57 6.31 31.27
C LEU A 486 -63.60 5.38 30.05
N ASN A 487 -64.78 5.13 29.52
CA ASN A 487 -65.00 4.11 28.50
C ASN A 487 -66.26 4.41 27.67
N SER A 488 -66.49 3.64 26.60
CA SER A 488 -67.58 3.83 25.64
C SER A 488 -68.98 3.85 26.26
N THR A 489 -69.24 3.07 27.32
CA THR A 489 -70.58 3.01 27.93
C THR A 489 -70.91 4.29 28.70
N HIS A 490 -69.91 4.95 29.29
CA HIS A 490 -70.09 6.26 29.93
C HIS A 490 -70.52 7.35 28.94
N LEU A 491 -70.14 7.22 27.67
CA LEU A 491 -70.53 8.15 26.60
C LEU A 491 -71.86 7.79 25.94
N GLY A 492 -72.54 6.74 26.43
CA GLY A 492 -73.79 6.23 25.87
C GLY A 492 -73.63 5.54 24.51
N ILE A 493 -72.41 5.10 24.17
CA ILE A 493 -72.13 4.40 22.92
C ILE A 493 -72.45 2.91 23.11
N LYS A 494 -73.43 2.41 22.35
CA LYS A 494 -73.83 0.99 22.35
C LYS A 494 -72.71 0.11 21.76
N GLY A 495 -72.50 -1.08 22.32
CA GLY A 495 -71.54 -2.06 21.84
C GLY A 495 -70.58 -2.54 22.93
N GLU A 496 -69.42 -3.06 22.50
CA GLU A 496 -68.36 -3.54 23.40
C GLU A 496 -67.81 -2.40 24.28
N LYS A 497 -67.62 -2.69 25.57
CA LYS A 497 -67.01 -1.75 26.52
C LYS A 497 -65.54 -1.55 26.16
N ARG A 498 -65.18 -0.34 25.71
CA ARG A 498 -63.81 0.03 25.33
C ARG A 498 -63.32 1.23 26.12
N GLN A 499 -62.14 1.11 26.72
CA GLN A 499 -61.52 2.22 27.45
C GLN A 499 -61.19 3.37 26.49
N ILE A 500 -61.50 4.59 26.90
CA ILE A 500 -61.25 5.81 26.15
C ILE A 500 -60.09 6.55 26.82
N TYR A 501 -59.15 7.02 26.01
CA TYR A 501 -57.97 7.73 26.48
C TYR A 501 -58.04 9.19 26.02
N VAL A 502 -57.71 10.11 26.92
CA VAL A 502 -57.65 11.54 26.63
C VAL A 502 -56.25 12.02 26.96
N SER A 503 -55.59 12.63 25.98
CA SER A 503 -54.21 13.12 26.10
C SER A 503 -54.02 14.46 25.39
N GLU A 504 -52.88 15.09 25.64
CA GLU A 504 -52.43 16.23 24.83
C GLU A 504 -52.21 15.79 23.38
N HIS A 505 -52.57 16.65 22.41
CA HIS A 505 -52.32 16.38 21.01
C HIS A 505 -50.86 16.71 20.65
N LEU A 506 -50.05 15.68 20.44
CA LEU A 506 -48.64 15.80 20.08
C LEU A 506 -48.43 15.93 18.57
N SER A 507 -47.38 16.65 18.15
CA SER A 507 -46.89 16.63 16.77
C SER A 507 -46.45 15.21 16.37
N PRO A 508 -46.42 14.85 15.07
CA PRO A 508 -45.96 13.53 14.63
C PRO A 508 -44.57 13.16 15.17
N LEU A 509 -43.65 14.12 15.22
CA LEU A 509 -42.31 13.93 15.78
C LEU A 509 -42.35 13.65 17.29
N ASN A 510 -43.14 14.42 18.06
CA ASN A 510 -43.25 14.17 19.49
C ASN A 510 -44.02 12.88 19.80
N LYS A 511 -44.96 12.45 18.95
CA LYS A 511 -45.62 11.14 19.06
C LYS A 511 -44.62 10.00 18.87
N SER A 512 -43.76 10.06 17.85
CA SER A 512 -42.73 9.05 17.62
C SER A 512 -41.70 9.05 18.75
N LEU A 513 -41.26 10.23 19.20
CA LEU A 513 -40.33 10.37 20.33
C LEU A 513 -40.93 9.82 21.63
N HIS A 514 -42.21 10.09 21.92
CA HIS A 514 -42.89 9.54 23.08
C HIS A 514 -43.02 8.02 22.99
N ALA A 515 -43.29 7.46 21.81
CA ALA A 515 -43.32 6.00 21.63
C ALA A 515 -41.95 5.37 21.90
N ALA A 516 -40.87 5.96 21.36
CA ALA A 516 -39.50 5.52 21.62
C ALA A 516 -39.10 5.68 23.10
N ALA A 517 -39.49 6.79 23.74
CA ALA A 517 -39.25 7.03 25.15
C ALA A 517 -39.95 5.99 26.05
N ARG A 518 -41.19 5.59 25.74
CA ARG A 518 -41.88 4.52 26.47
C ARG A 518 -41.23 3.15 26.29
N ALA A 519 -40.76 2.83 25.09
CA ALA A 519 -40.01 1.60 24.85
C ALA A 519 -38.70 1.59 25.67
N THR A 520 -37.94 2.68 25.59
CA THR A 520 -36.71 2.87 26.37
C THR A 520 -36.95 2.81 27.87
N ALA A 521 -38.06 3.42 28.35
CA ALA A 521 -38.43 3.37 29.77
C ALA A 521 -38.68 1.94 30.25
N LYS A 522 -39.32 1.09 29.42
CA LYS A 522 -39.53 -0.32 29.72
C LYS A 522 -38.20 -1.09 29.75
N ASP A 523 -37.33 -0.85 28.77
CA ASP A 523 -36.05 -1.55 28.65
C ASP A 523 -35.07 -1.15 29.76
N LYS A 524 -35.04 0.12 30.15
CA LYS A 524 -34.13 0.67 31.17
C LYS A 524 -34.76 0.76 32.56
N ASN A 525 -35.91 0.12 32.80
CA ASN A 525 -36.63 0.09 34.07
C ASN A 525 -36.88 1.50 34.67
N MET A 526 -37.26 2.47 33.85
CA MET A 526 -37.67 3.79 34.32
C MET A 526 -39.13 3.75 34.79
N GLN A 527 -39.39 4.13 36.04
CA GLN A 527 -40.72 4.03 36.65
C GLN A 527 -41.75 4.99 36.03
N PHE A 528 -41.33 6.13 35.51
CA PHE A 528 -42.24 7.15 35.02
C PHE A 528 -41.88 7.66 33.62
N CYS A 529 -42.88 7.72 32.75
CA CYS A 529 -42.84 8.39 31.46
C CYS A 529 -44.15 9.18 31.29
N TRP A 530 -44.06 10.50 31.08
CA TRP A 530 -45.24 11.33 30.89
C TRP A 530 -45.00 12.48 29.93
N VAL A 531 -46.11 13.07 29.50
CA VAL A 531 -46.16 14.26 28.66
C VAL A 531 -46.73 15.40 29.48
N ARG A 532 -46.12 16.58 29.35
CA ARG A 532 -46.63 17.83 29.91
C ARG A 532 -46.27 18.98 28.98
N ASN A 533 -47.25 19.78 28.56
CA ASN A 533 -47.04 20.92 27.65
C ASN A 533 -46.34 20.51 26.34
N GLY A 534 -46.75 19.38 25.77
CA GLY A 534 -46.15 18.83 24.56
C GLY A 534 -44.73 18.27 24.72
N GLN A 535 -44.16 18.30 25.93
CA GLN A 535 -42.80 17.83 26.23
C GLN A 535 -42.81 16.46 26.91
N ILE A 536 -41.83 15.63 26.60
CA ILE A 536 -41.73 14.25 27.09
C ILE A 536 -40.70 14.16 28.20
N PHE A 537 -41.09 13.58 29.33
CA PHE A 537 -40.25 13.41 30.50
C PHE A 537 -40.10 11.94 30.86
N LEU A 538 -38.89 11.58 31.28
CA LEU A 538 -38.55 10.28 31.85
C LEU A 538 -38.00 10.46 33.27
N ARG A 539 -38.36 9.56 34.18
CA ARG A 539 -37.82 9.55 35.54
C ARG A 539 -37.64 8.11 36.01
N LYS A 540 -36.46 7.82 36.56
CA LYS A 540 -36.10 6.46 36.97
C LYS A 540 -36.87 6.01 38.20
N ASN A 541 -36.90 6.84 39.24
CA ASN A 541 -37.66 6.63 40.47
C ASN A 541 -37.91 7.96 41.21
N ASP A 542 -38.65 7.91 42.31
CA ASP A 542 -38.98 9.09 43.12
C ASP A 542 -37.77 9.81 43.75
N ALA A 543 -36.60 9.16 43.83
CA ALA A 543 -35.37 9.75 44.35
C ALA A 543 -34.57 10.52 43.27
N THR A 544 -34.85 10.28 41.99
CA THR A 544 -34.12 10.89 40.85
C THR A 544 -34.88 12.06 40.25
N PRO A 545 -34.20 13.08 39.69
CA PRO A 545 -34.88 14.16 38.95
C PRO A 545 -35.47 13.64 37.63
N ALA A 546 -36.47 14.36 37.12
CA ALA A 546 -37.04 14.10 35.80
C ALA A 546 -36.11 14.62 34.70
N VAL A 547 -35.93 13.85 33.63
CA VAL A 547 -35.14 14.21 32.45
C VAL A 547 -36.09 14.56 31.30
N LEU A 548 -35.92 15.75 30.73
CA LEU A 548 -36.63 16.19 29.51
C LEU A 548 -35.97 15.56 28.27
N ILE A 549 -36.74 14.83 27.48
CA ILE A 549 -36.27 14.20 26.24
C ILE A 549 -36.63 15.10 25.06
N LYS A 550 -35.59 15.67 24.42
CA LYS A 550 -35.77 16.61 23.29
C LYS A 550 -35.61 15.95 21.92
N ASN A 551 -34.85 14.86 21.84
CA ASN A 551 -34.59 14.14 20.60
C ASN A 551 -34.31 12.65 20.87
N ILE A 552 -34.19 11.87 19.80
CA ILE A 552 -33.94 10.42 19.88
C ILE A 552 -32.54 10.08 20.42
N GLU A 553 -31.53 10.92 20.15
CA GLU A 553 -30.14 10.73 20.59
C GLU A 553 -30.00 10.81 22.12
N MET A 554 -30.84 11.62 22.79
CA MET A 554 -30.88 11.62 24.24
C MET A 554 -31.29 10.26 24.82
N LEU A 555 -32.11 9.46 24.10
CA LEU A 555 -32.55 8.15 24.58
C LEU A 555 -31.44 7.08 24.52
N THR A 556 -30.51 7.19 23.56
CA THR A 556 -29.36 6.28 23.48
C THR A 556 -28.37 6.51 24.63
N ASN A 557 -28.26 7.75 25.11
CA ASN A 557 -27.32 8.15 26.16
C ASN A 557 -27.89 8.05 27.60
N LEU A 558 -29.14 7.63 27.78
CA LEU A 558 -29.75 7.33 29.09
C LEU A 558 -29.28 5.98 29.65
#